data_AF-A0A1G9NQ42-F1
#
_entry.id   AF-A0A1G9NQ42-F1
#
_cell.length_a   1.000
_cell.length_b   1.000
_cell.length_c   1.000
_cell.angle_alpha   90.00
_cell.angle_beta   90.00
_cell.angle_gamma   90.00
#
_symmetry.space_group_name_H-M   'P 1'
#
loop_
_entity.id
_entity.type
_entity.pdbx_description
1 polymer ?
#
loop_
_entity_poly.entity_id
_entity_poly.type
_entity_poly.pdbx_seq_one_letter_code
_entity_poly.pdbx_strand_id
1 'polypeptide(L)'
;MGKLVKEDLLNDVYDLVLSAETKEEERQVLLVFKNAVEAGKDFDKSVVNLASDLRKIGVKNISKKTKMSPNVNDFYKKISSYGLFEENLARGLAATGVIFH
;
A
#
# COMPACT_ATOMS: atom_id res chain seq x y z
N MET A 1 8.33 -6.13 -15.12
CA MET A 1 7.88 -6.00 -13.72
C MET A 1 6.42 -6.42 -13.67
N GLY A 2 6.04 -7.28 -12.73
CA GLY A 2 4.71 -7.92 -12.70
C GLY A 2 3.62 -6.95 -12.28
N LYS A 3 2.49 -6.98 -12.99
CA LYS A 3 1.25 -6.31 -12.61
C LYS A 3 0.87 -6.75 -11.19
N LEU A 4 0.44 -5.82 -10.33
CA LEU A 4 -0.20 -6.23 -9.07
C LEU A 4 -1.50 -6.95 -9.43
N VAL A 5 -1.57 -8.22 -9.04
CA VAL A 5 -2.77 -9.03 -9.17
C VAL A 5 -3.61 -8.77 -7.93
N LYS A 6 -4.88 -8.38 -8.12
CA LYS A 6 -5.81 -8.02 -7.05
C LYS A 6 -5.94 -9.14 -6.03
N GLU A 7 -6.05 -10.37 -6.52
CA GLU A 7 -6.20 -11.58 -5.72
C GLU A 7 -4.96 -11.83 -4.84
N ASP A 8 -3.76 -11.74 -5.42
CA ASP A 8 -2.50 -11.93 -4.68
C ASP A 8 -2.34 -10.90 -3.56
N LEU A 9 -2.66 -9.63 -3.85
CA LEU A 9 -2.54 -8.58 -2.85
C LEU A 9 -3.58 -8.70 -1.74
N LEU A 10 -4.80 -9.12 -2.07
CA LEU A 10 -5.81 -9.41 -1.06
C LEU A 10 -5.40 -10.58 -0.17
N ASN A 11 -4.86 -11.66 -0.74
CA ASN A 11 -4.36 -12.81 0.02
C ASN A 11 -3.25 -12.40 0.99
N ASP A 12 -2.26 -11.62 0.53
CA ASP A 12 -1.22 -11.06 1.40
C ASP A 12 -1.83 -10.27 2.57
N VAL A 13 -2.83 -9.43 2.28
CA VAL A 13 -3.52 -8.64 3.32
C VAL A 13 -4.27 -9.52 4.31
N TYR A 14 -4.95 -10.56 3.83
CA TYR A 14 -5.63 -11.54 4.69
C TYR A 14 -4.65 -12.22 5.65
N ASP A 15 -3.51 -12.69 5.14
CA ASP A 15 -2.48 -13.34 5.96
C ASP A 15 -1.93 -12.38 7.02
N LEU A 16 -1.66 -11.13 6.65
CA LEU A 16 -1.22 -10.10 7.59
C LEU A 16 -2.29 -9.77 8.64
N VAL A 17 -3.56 -9.75 8.25
CA VAL A 17 -4.71 -9.54 9.14
C VAL A 17 -4.98 -10.73 10.05
N LEU A 18 -4.50 -11.93 9.74
CA LEU A 18 -4.60 -13.10 10.62
C LEU A 18 -3.36 -13.29 11.49
N SER A 19 -2.22 -12.71 11.10
CA SER A 19 -0.98 -12.82 11.84
C SER A 19 -1.10 -12.21 13.25
N ALA A 20 -0.64 -12.97 14.25
CA ALA A 20 -0.55 -12.51 15.64
C ALA A 20 0.56 -11.45 15.84
N GLU A 21 1.53 -11.39 14.93
CA GLU A 21 2.64 -10.43 14.98
C GLU A 21 2.23 -9.05 14.49
N THR A 22 1.13 -8.95 13.74
CA THR A 22 0.60 -7.67 13.22
C THR A 22 0.01 -6.84 14.36
N LYS A 23 0.46 -5.59 14.48
CA LYS A 23 -0.04 -4.68 15.52
C LYS A 23 -1.46 -4.24 15.19
N GLU A 24 -2.22 -3.91 16.23
CA GLU A 24 -3.61 -3.53 16.05
C GLU A 24 -3.79 -2.31 15.14
N GLU A 25 -2.96 -1.26 15.29
CA GLU A 25 -3.01 -0.08 14.42
C GLU A 25 -2.77 -0.43 12.94
N GLU A 26 -1.89 -1.41 12.66
CA GLU A 26 -1.59 -1.88 11.30
C GLU A 26 -2.74 -2.75 10.76
N ARG A 27 -3.29 -3.63 11.60
CA ARG A 27 -4.43 -4.50 11.28
C ARG A 27 -5.65 -3.69 10.86
N GLN A 28 -5.93 -2.60 11.55
CA GLN A 28 -7.05 -1.72 11.21
C GLN A 28 -6.90 -1.10 9.82
N VAL A 29 -5.70 -0.63 9.46
CA VAL A 29 -5.43 -0.09 8.11
C VAL A 29 -5.57 -1.16 7.03
N LEU A 30 -5.09 -2.38 7.28
CA LEU A 30 -5.22 -3.52 6.38
C LEU A 30 -6.70 -3.92 6.16
N LEU A 31 -7.51 -3.92 7.23
CA LEU A 31 -8.94 -4.19 7.17
C LEU A 31 -9.70 -3.12 6.38
N VAL A 32 -9.34 -1.84 6.54
CA VAL A 32 -9.95 -0.74 5.75
C VAL A 32 -9.71 -0.96 4.25
N PHE A 33 -8.49 -1.34 3.86
CA PHE A 33 -8.19 -1.68 2.47
C PHE A 33 -9.00 -2.88 1.98
N LYS A 34 -9.00 -3.99 2.72
CA LYS A 34 -9.77 -5.20 2.40
C LYS A 34 -11.24 -4.86 2.13
N ASN A 35 -11.88 -4.19 3.10
CA ASN A 35 -13.30 -3.85 3.02
C ASN A 35 -13.59 -2.88 1.86
N ALA A 36 -12.69 -1.95 1.57
CA ALA A 36 -12.80 -1.05 0.43
C ALA A 36 -12.82 -1.82 -0.90
N VAL A 37 -11.88 -2.76 -1.07
CA VAL A 37 -11.74 -3.55 -2.29
C VAL A 37 -12.91 -4.53 -2.46
N GLU A 38 -13.39 -5.14 -1.38
CA GLU A 38 -14.57 -6.02 -1.38
C GLU A 38 -15.86 -5.27 -1.67
N ALA A 39 -15.97 -4.00 -1.24
CA ALA A 39 -17.08 -3.12 -1.59
C ALA A 39 -17.02 -2.61 -3.05
N GLY A 40 -16.08 -3.09 -3.87
CA GLY A 40 -15.96 -2.71 -5.27
C GLY A 40 -15.36 -1.33 -5.51
N LYS A 41 -14.66 -0.74 -4.52
CA LYS A 41 -13.92 0.50 -4.76
C LYS A 41 -12.75 0.26 -5.71
N ASP A 42 -12.33 1.35 -6.36
CA ASP A 42 -11.19 1.37 -7.26
C ASP A 42 -9.93 0.78 -6.58
N PHE A 43 -9.37 -0.25 -7.20
CA PHE A 43 -8.29 -1.03 -6.61
C PHE A 43 -7.00 -0.20 -6.50
N ASP A 44 -6.60 0.47 -7.57
CA ASP A 44 -5.36 1.25 -7.63
C ASP A 44 -5.39 2.39 -6.60
N LYS A 45 -6.51 3.11 -6.53
CA LYS A 45 -6.74 4.12 -5.49
C LYS A 45 -6.70 3.52 -4.08
N SER A 46 -7.25 2.33 -3.89
CA SER A 46 -7.20 1.64 -2.60
C SER A 46 -5.77 1.26 -2.21
N VAL A 47 -4.94 0.82 -3.17
CA VAL A 47 -3.51 0.52 -2.95
C VAL A 47 -2.72 1.77 -2.59
N VAL A 48 -2.96 2.90 -3.28
CA VAL A 48 -2.33 4.19 -2.96
C VAL A 48 -2.68 4.65 -1.55
N ASN A 49 -3.96 4.54 -1.16
CA ASN A 49 -4.40 4.87 0.20
C ASN A 49 -3.74 3.98 1.25
N LEU A 50 -3.68 2.67 1.00
CA LEU A 50 -3.02 1.71 1.88
C LEU A 50 -1.54 2.05 2.09
N ALA A 51 -0.80 2.33 1.01
CA ALA A 51 0.60 2.73 1.09
C ALA A 51 0.77 4.03 1.89
N SER A 52 -0.10 5.01 1.68
CA SER A 52 -0.09 6.28 2.43
C SER A 52 -0.32 6.08 3.93
N ASP A 53 -1.30 5.26 4.31
CA ASP A 53 -1.64 5.01 5.71
C ASP A 53 -0.56 4.19 6.43
N LEU A 54 0.00 3.16 5.78
CA LEU A 54 1.15 2.43 6.31
C LEU A 54 2.38 3.33 6.46
N ARG A 55 2.62 4.26 5.52
CA ARG A 55 3.70 5.26 5.65
C ARG A 55 3.50 6.14 6.88
N LYS A 56 2.29 6.60 7.16
CA LYS A 56 1.98 7.40 8.37
C LYS A 56 2.26 6.61 9.64
N ILE A 57 1.91 5.31 9.68
CA ILE A 57 2.25 4.42 10.79
C ILE A 57 3.77 4.31 10.95
N GLY A 58 4.51 4.12 9.86
CA GLY A 58 5.97 4.10 9.86
C GLY A 58 6.58 5.37 10.47
N VAL A 59 6.11 6.55 10.05
CA VAL A 59 6.56 7.85 10.59
C VAL A 59 6.25 7.96 12.09
N LYS A 60 5.02 7.60 12.50
CA LYS A 60 4.61 7.61 13.91
C LYS A 60 5.48 6.68 14.76
N ASN A 61 5.83 5.51 14.24
CA ASN A 61 6.70 4.55 14.90
C ASN A 61 8.13 5.10 15.10
N ILE A 62 8.68 5.83 14.12
CA ILE A 62 9.97 6.52 14.27
C ILE A 62 9.93 7.48 15.47
N SER A 63 8.89 8.33 15.55
CA SER A 63 8.74 9.26 16.67
C SER A 63 8.60 8.56 18.03
N LYS A 64 7.97 7.38 18.05
CA LYS A 64 7.81 6.55 19.25
C LYS A 64 9.01 5.65 19.56
N LYS A 65 10.07 5.67 18.74
CA LYS A 65 11.20 4.72 18.80
C LYS A 65 10.77 3.25 18.75
N THR A 66 9.66 2.97 18.07
CA THR A 66 9.14 1.63 17.81
C THR A 66 9.32 1.28 16.33
N LYS A 67 9.15 0.00 15.97
CA LYS A 67 9.21 -0.48 14.59
C LYS A 67 7.84 -0.95 14.12
N MET A 68 7.58 -0.96 12.82
CA MET A 68 6.44 -1.71 12.27
C MET A 68 6.65 -3.21 12.46
N SER A 69 5.56 -3.97 12.41
CA SER A 69 5.69 -5.43 12.36
C SER A 69 6.45 -5.85 11.11
N PRO A 70 7.40 -6.81 11.20
CA PRO A 70 8.29 -7.15 10.08
C PRO A 70 7.55 -7.47 8.78
N ASN A 71 6.53 -8.32 8.87
CA ASN A 71 5.75 -8.76 7.71
C ASN A 71 4.98 -7.59 7.07
N VAL A 72 4.42 -6.68 7.88
CA VAL A 72 3.72 -5.49 7.40
C VAL A 72 4.71 -4.50 6.76
N ASN A 73 5.92 -4.37 7.29
CA ASN A 73 6.96 -3.53 6.74
C ASN A 73 7.47 -4.05 5.37
N ASP A 74 7.62 -5.36 5.22
CA ASP A 74 8.03 -5.95 3.93
C ASP A 74 6.91 -5.87 2.90
N PHE A 75 5.66 -6.07 3.32
CA PHE A 75 4.49 -5.80 2.49
C PHE A 75 4.40 -4.33 2.07
N TYR A 76 4.65 -3.39 2.99
CA TYR A 76 4.68 -1.95 2.68
C TYR A 76 5.70 -1.64 1.56
N LYS A 77 6.92 -2.19 1.63
CA LYS A 77 7.94 -2.00 0.58
C LYS A 77 7.47 -2.53 -0.79
N LYS A 78 6.77 -3.67 -0.80
CA LYS A 78 6.20 -4.26 -2.03
C LYS A 78 5.22 -3.30 -2.67
N ILE A 79 4.25 -2.77 -1.92
CA ILE A 79 3.20 -1.89 -2.46
C ILE A 79 3.68 -0.46 -2.72
N SER A 80 4.64 0.06 -1.94
CA SER A 80 5.19 1.40 -2.14
C SER A 80 5.97 1.49 -3.45
N SER A 81 6.64 0.41 -3.83
CA SER A 81 7.35 0.30 -5.11
C SER A 81 6.38 0.38 -6.28
N TYR A 82 5.18 -0.18 -6.14
CA TYR A 82 4.12 -0.08 -7.15
C TYR A 82 3.56 1.35 -7.26
N GLY A 83 3.17 1.96 -6.13
CA GLY A 83 2.64 3.33 -6.14
C GLY A 83 3.65 4.35 -6.69
N LEU A 84 4.93 4.21 -6.34
CA LEU A 84 5.99 5.05 -6.87
C LEU A 84 6.21 4.82 -8.38
N PHE A 85 6.06 3.59 -8.86
CA PHE A 85 6.14 3.28 -10.28
C PHE A 85 5.01 3.96 -11.06
N GLU A 86 3.76 3.77 -10.65
CA GLU A 86 2.59 4.38 -11.31
C GLU A 86 2.66 5.92 -11.29
N GLU A 87 3.07 6.51 -10.16
CA GLU A 87 3.27 7.96 -10.06
C GLU A 87 4.35 8.46 -11.03
N ASN A 88 5.50 7.78 -11.10
CA ASN A 88 6.56 8.15 -12.03
C ASN A 88 6.16 7.94 -13.50
N LEU A 89 5.35 6.91 -13.78
CA LEU A 89 4.83 6.64 -15.13
C LEU A 89 3.84 7.72 -15.56
N ALA A 90 2.92 8.10 -14.67
CA ALA A 90 1.97 9.20 -14.89
C ALA A 90 2.69 10.55 -15.10
N ARG A 91 3.71 10.86 -14.27
CA ARG A 91 4.55 12.06 -14.44
C ARG A 91 5.30 12.04 -15.77
N GLY A 92 5.84 10.88 -16.16
CA GLY A 92 6.52 10.71 -17.44
C GLY A 92 5.61 10.96 -18.64
N LEU A 93 4.38 10.43 -18.62
CA LEU A 93 3.37 10.66 -19.66
C LEU A 93 2.85 12.10 -19.68
N ALA A 94 2.68 12.74 -18.52
CA ALA A 94 2.30 14.15 -18.46
C ALA A 94 3.41 15.05 -19.03
N ALA A 95 4.67 14.77 -18.73
CA ALA A 95 5.80 15.53 -19.26
C ALA A 95 5.92 15.42 -20.78
N THR A 96 5.66 14.25 -21.38
CA THR A 96 5.65 14.12 -22.85
C THR A 96 4.48 14.86 -23.48
N GLY A 97 3.28 14.81 -22.88
CA GLY A 97 2.12 15.59 -23.37
C GLY A 97 2.34 17.11 -23.37
N VAL A 98 3.14 17.64 -22.44
CA VAL A 98 3.51 19.07 -22.38
C VAL A 98 4.58 19.43 -23.42
N ILE A 99 5.43 18.49 -23.84
CA ILE A 99 6.49 18.73 -24.84
C ILE A 99 5.94 18.74 -26.28
N PHE A 100 4.79 18.11 -26.53
CA PHE A 100 4.17 18.04 -27.86
C PHE A 100 3.07 19.10 -28.11
N HIS A 101 3.05 20.21 -27.38
CA HIS A 101 2.22 21.40 -27.69
C HIS A 101 3.06 22.52 -28.29
#